data_AF-A0A7M4EC59-F1
#
_entry.id   AF-A0A7M4EC59-F1
#
_cell.length_a   1.000
_cell.length_b   1.000
_cell.length_c   1.000
_cell.angle_alpha   90.00
_cell.angle_beta   90.00
_cell.angle_gamma   90.00
#
_symmetry.space_group_name_H-M   'P 1'
#
loop_
_entity.id
_entity.type
_entity.pdbx_description
1 polymer ?
#
loop_
_entity_poly.entity_id
_entity_poly.type
_entity_poly.pdbx_seq_one_letter_code
_entity_poly.pdbx_strand_id
1 'polypeptide(L)'
;MSNPEFCKALRAYAACTYRNSKVCRGNLVYHSAVLGISDLMSQRNCSKDGPTSSTNPEVTHDPCNYSSRTGAREHRGGEQTPPVYLFCGLFGDPHLRTFKDHFQTCKVEGAWPLIDNNYLSVQVTNVPVVPGSSATATNKITIIFKSYQDCTDQKVYQAVTDDLPAAFVDGTTSGGDGDTKSLRIVEKVSGKYVEMHARYIGTTVFVRQHGRYLTLAIRMPEELAMAYEESQDLQLCVNGCPSSERIDDSGHLPLPVMGQLPPHAGSTQPRSVYTLESATTKCHEKMLVKDIYFYSCVFDLLTTGDANFTAAAHSALQDVEALHPRKERWHIFPNNGTSGFVKGSKLSVSLGLVCLILVAFL
;
A
#
# COMPACT_ATOMS: atom_id res chain seq x y z
N MET A 1 49.99 0.00 -31.51
CA MET A 1 48.72 -0.25 -32.21
C MET A 1 47.60 0.30 -31.35
N SER A 2 46.71 1.12 -31.91
CA SER A 2 45.57 1.70 -31.19
C SER A 2 44.54 0.60 -30.90
N ASN A 3 44.05 0.52 -29.66
CA ASN A 3 42.99 -0.41 -29.31
C ASN A 3 41.65 0.19 -29.80
N PRO A 4 40.95 -0.44 -30.77
CA PRO A 4 39.74 0.13 -31.36
C PRO A 4 38.62 0.34 -30.35
N GLU A 5 38.50 -0.51 -29.33
CA GLU A 5 37.52 -0.36 -28.25
C GLU A 5 37.84 0.82 -27.34
N PHE A 6 39.12 1.04 -27.06
CA PHE A 6 39.57 2.19 -26.28
C PHE A 6 39.26 3.51 -27.00
N CYS A 7 39.48 3.58 -28.32
CA CYS A 7 39.12 4.75 -29.10
C CYS A 7 37.60 4.96 -29.18
N LYS A 8 36.78 3.89 -29.26
CA LYS A 8 35.31 4.01 -29.18
C LYS A 8 34.85 4.57 -27.83
N ALA A 9 35.49 4.16 -26.73
CA ALA A 9 35.19 4.66 -25.39
C ALA A 9 35.59 6.14 -25.22
N LEU A 10 36.77 6.54 -25.68
CA LEU A 10 37.22 7.93 -25.63
C LEU A 10 36.33 8.87 -26.46
N ARG A 11 35.85 8.44 -27.64
CA ARG A 11 34.87 9.21 -28.42
C ARG A 11 33.55 9.38 -27.68
N ALA A 12 33.04 8.32 -27.05
CA ALA A 12 31.82 8.38 -26.24
C ALA A 12 31.98 9.36 -25.07
N TYR A 13 33.12 9.29 -24.38
CA TYR A 13 33.42 10.19 -23.26
C TYR A 13 33.57 11.65 -23.71
N ALA A 14 34.23 11.90 -24.84
CA ALA A 14 34.33 13.22 -25.45
C ALA A 14 32.95 13.81 -25.78
N ALA A 15 32.08 13.03 -26.43
CA ALA A 15 30.73 13.46 -26.79
C ALA A 15 29.86 13.76 -25.56
N CYS A 16 29.91 12.90 -24.54
CA CYS A 16 29.19 13.09 -23.29
C CYS A 16 29.66 14.37 -22.56
N THR A 17 30.97 14.58 -22.47
CA THR A 17 31.55 15.78 -21.86
C THR A 17 31.12 17.02 -22.64
N TYR A 18 31.18 16.99 -23.98
CA TYR A 18 30.82 18.13 -24.82
C TYR A 18 29.34 18.55 -24.72
N ARG A 19 28.41 17.62 -24.47
CA ARG A 19 26.98 17.93 -24.23
C ARG A 19 26.76 18.89 -23.07
N ASN A 20 27.65 18.88 -22.06
CA ASN A 20 27.56 19.74 -20.88
C ASN A 20 28.31 21.09 -21.04
N SER A 21 28.88 21.37 -22.21
CA SER A 21 29.69 22.57 -22.49
C SER A 21 29.01 23.90 -22.12
N LYS A 22 27.70 24.02 -22.35
CA LYS A 22 26.94 25.24 -22.05
C LYS A 22 26.83 25.52 -20.55
N VAL A 23 26.58 24.48 -19.75
CA VAL A 23 26.39 24.59 -18.29
C VAL A 23 27.73 24.74 -17.57
N CYS A 24 28.80 24.14 -18.12
CA CYS A 24 30.12 24.08 -17.48
C CYS A 24 31.13 25.12 -17.99
N ARG A 25 30.69 26.19 -18.66
CA ARG A 25 31.57 27.15 -19.35
C ARG A 25 32.68 27.75 -18.48
N GLY A 26 32.42 27.99 -17.19
CA GLY A 26 33.37 28.55 -16.23
C GLY A 26 34.00 27.53 -15.26
N ASN A 27 33.79 26.22 -15.47
CA ASN A 27 34.25 25.20 -14.55
C ASN A 27 35.64 24.68 -14.95
N LEU A 28 36.65 24.87 -14.09
CA LEU A 28 38.03 24.44 -14.37
C LEU A 28 38.14 22.92 -14.54
N VAL A 29 37.42 22.14 -13.74
CA VAL A 29 37.42 20.67 -13.80
C VAL A 29 36.90 20.18 -15.15
N TYR A 30 35.87 20.84 -15.69
CA TYR A 30 35.36 20.56 -17.03
C TYR A 30 36.43 20.78 -18.10
N HIS A 31 37.13 21.92 -18.07
CA HIS A 31 38.18 22.24 -19.05
C HIS A 31 39.38 21.30 -18.92
N SER A 32 39.77 20.93 -17.68
CA SER A 32 40.80 19.91 -17.43
C SER A 32 40.40 18.55 -18.00
N ALA A 33 39.14 18.14 -17.86
CA ALA A 33 38.63 16.89 -18.41
C ALA A 33 38.61 16.90 -19.95
N VAL A 34 38.15 17.99 -20.58
CA VAL A 34 38.16 18.14 -22.05
C VAL A 34 39.59 18.04 -22.60
N LEU A 35 40.55 18.70 -21.96
CA LEU A 35 41.96 18.63 -22.34
C LEU A 35 42.53 17.22 -22.14
N GLY A 36 42.26 16.58 -21.01
CA GLY A 36 42.70 15.22 -20.72
C GLY A 36 42.18 14.19 -21.73
N ILE A 37 40.91 14.31 -22.15
CA ILE A 37 40.33 13.45 -23.19
C ILE A 37 41.04 13.69 -24.54
N SER A 38 41.30 14.95 -24.90
CA SER A 38 42.01 15.28 -26.15
C SER A 38 43.44 14.75 -26.18
N ASP A 39 44.15 14.83 -25.04
CA ASP A 39 45.50 14.29 -24.90
C ASP A 39 45.53 12.76 -25.03
N LEU A 40 44.63 12.07 -24.33
CA LEU A 40 44.48 10.61 -24.43
C LEU A 40 44.16 10.14 -25.86
N MET A 41 43.34 10.90 -26.59
CA MET A 41 43.04 10.62 -28.01
C MET A 41 44.29 10.76 -28.89
N SER A 42 45.11 11.78 -28.64
CA SER A 42 46.37 12.03 -29.36
C SER A 42 47.41 10.94 -29.08
N GLN A 43 47.66 10.63 -27.79
CA GLN A 43 48.63 9.63 -27.37
C GLN A 43 48.36 8.23 -27.94
N ARG A 44 47.10 7.93 -28.24
CA ARG A 44 46.65 6.63 -28.77
C ARG A 44 46.31 6.66 -30.24
N ASN A 45 46.59 7.74 -30.97
CA ASN A 45 46.27 7.90 -32.39
C ASN A 45 44.80 7.56 -32.71
N CYS A 46 43.88 7.98 -31.84
CA CYS A 46 42.45 7.77 -32.03
C CYS A 46 41.88 8.85 -32.96
N SER A 47 41.19 8.44 -34.03
CA SER A 47 40.39 9.37 -34.84
C SER A 47 39.27 9.98 -33.99
N LYS A 48 38.99 11.28 -34.15
CA LYS A 48 37.85 11.97 -33.53
C LYS A 48 36.52 11.49 -34.12
N ASP A 49 36.53 11.17 -35.41
CA ASP A 49 35.38 10.63 -36.12
C ASP A 49 35.38 9.10 -36.07
N GLY A 50 34.18 8.53 -35.93
CA GLY A 50 33.97 7.08 -35.86
C GLY A 50 32.89 6.69 -34.85
N PRO A 51 32.58 5.39 -34.75
CA PRO A 51 31.55 4.92 -33.82
C PRO A 51 31.95 5.23 -32.37
N THR A 52 30.97 5.66 -31.59
CA THR A 52 31.05 5.79 -30.12
C THR A 52 30.55 4.50 -29.48
N SER A 53 31.11 4.13 -28.33
CA SER A 53 30.46 3.13 -27.47
C SER A 53 29.05 3.62 -27.11
N SER A 54 28.04 2.75 -27.18
CA SER A 54 26.68 3.09 -26.77
C SER A 54 26.67 3.43 -25.28
N THR A 55 26.36 4.68 -24.94
CA THR A 55 26.16 5.12 -23.55
C THR A 55 24.73 4.99 -23.10
N ASN A 56 23.84 4.39 -23.89
CA ASN A 56 22.64 3.84 -23.28
C ASN A 56 23.12 2.63 -22.50
N PRO A 57 23.04 2.61 -21.16
CA PRO A 57 22.89 1.33 -20.52
C PRO A 57 21.73 0.69 -21.28
N GLU A 58 21.95 -0.47 -21.90
CA GLU A 58 20.82 -1.36 -22.12
C GLU A 58 20.15 -1.40 -20.75
N VAL A 59 18.97 -0.79 -20.64
CA VAL A 59 18.09 -1.06 -19.53
C VAL A 59 17.88 -2.55 -19.70
N THR A 60 18.64 -3.35 -18.97
CA THR A 60 18.47 -4.79 -18.94
C THR A 60 17.03 -4.96 -18.50
N HIS A 61 16.18 -5.21 -19.49
CA HIS A 61 14.76 -5.33 -19.29
C HIS A 61 14.58 -6.58 -18.45
N ASP A 62 14.41 -6.39 -17.15
CA ASP A 62 14.03 -7.46 -16.25
C ASP A 62 12.52 -7.68 -16.47
N PRO A 63 12.10 -8.72 -17.23
CA PRO A 63 10.68 -8.97 -17.49
C PRO A 63 9.92 -9.30 -16.20
N CYS A 64 10.65 -9.67 -15.14
CA CYS A 64 10.15 -10.04 -13.83
C CYS A 64 10.22 -8.90 -12.82
N ASN A 65 10.37 -7.67 -13.31
CA ASN A 65 10.20 -6.45 -12.54
C ASN A 65 9.08 -5.59 -13.14
N TYR A 66 7.99 -5.45 -12.39
CA TYR A 66 6.81 -4.68 -12.79
C TYR A 66 7.16 -3.25 -13.21
N SER A 67 8.01 -2.55 -12.43
CA SER A 67 8.40 -1.17 -12.72
C SER A 67 9.23 -1.04 -14.00
N SER A 68 10.02 -2.06 -14.33
CA SER A 68 10.78 -2.10 -15.59
C SER A 68 9.84 -2.27 -16.79
N ARG A 69 8.76 -3.05 -16.64
CA ARG A 69 7.77 -3.27 -17.71
C ARG A 69 6.90 -2.05 -17.98
N THR A 70 6.43 -1.37 -16.93
CA THR A 70 5.62 -0.15 -17.09
C THR A 70 6.43 0.95 -17.77
N GLY A 71 7.68 1.15 -17.32
CA GLY A 71 8.60 2.09 -17.96
C GLY A 71 8.85 1.76 -19.44
N ALA A 72 9.03 0.49 -19.81
CA ALA A 72 9.25 0.08 -21.19
C ALA A 72 8.04 0.26 -22.12
N ARG A 73 6.80 0.07 -21.61
CA ARG A 73 5.57 0.36 -22.37
C ARG A 73 5.45 1.85 -22.70
N GLU A 74 5.83 2.72 -21.76
CA GLU A 74 5.68 4.18 -21.91
C GLU A 74 6.71 4.82 -22.85
N HIS A 75 7.91 4.23 -22.99
CA HIS A 75 8.93 4.67 -23.95
C HIS A 75 8.49 4.52 -25.43
N ARG A 76 7.33 3.93 -25.70
CA ARG A 76 6.71 3.86 -27.05
C ARG A 76 5.74 5.02 -27.36
N GLY A 77 5.70 6.08 -26.56
CA GLY A 77 5.06 7.36 -26.92
C GLY A 77 3.92 7.83 -26.01
N GLY A 78 3.84 7.35 -24.77
CA GLY A 78 2.89 7.83 -23.76
C GLY A 78 3.55 8.75 -22.73
N GLU A 79 2.77 9.68 -22.17
CA GLU A 79 3.18 10.53 -21.04
C GLU A 79 3.63 9.67 -19.84
N GLN A 80 4.75 10.04 -19.19
CA GLN A 80 5.34 9.29 -18.07
C GLN A 80 4.46 9.40 -16.82
N THR A 81 3.41 8.59 -16.71
CA THR A 81 2.60 8.51 -15.49
C THR A 81 3.08 7.33 -14.64
N PRO A 82 3.72 7.56 -13.48
CA PRO A 82 4.15 6.47 -12.62
C PRO A 82 2.94 5.60 -12.21
N PRO A 83 3.12 4.28 -12.04
CA PRO A 83 2.02 3.39 -11.69
C PRO A 83 1.39 3.80 -10.36
N VAL A 84 0.07 3.86 -10.34
CA VAL A 84 -0.72 4.13 -9.14
C VAL A 84 -0.75 2.86 -8.29
N TYR A 85 -0.38 2.98 -7.02
CA TYR A 85 -0.46 1.89 -6.05
C TYR A 85 -1.68 2.09 -5.14
N LEU A 86 -2.21 0.99 -4.64
CA LEU A 86 -3.26 0.95 -3.63
C LEU A 86 -2.75 0.23 -2.39
N PHE A 87 -3.40 0.49 -1.25
CA PHE A 87 -3.09 -0.10 0.04
C PHE A 87 -4.32 -0.80 0.62
N CYS A 88 -4.15 -2.01 1.13
CA CYS A 88 -5.14 -2.70 1.95
C CYS A 88 -4.51 -3.14 3.28
N GLY A 89 -5.23 -3.07 4.39
CA GLY A 89 -4.75 -3.51 5.70
C GLY A 89 -5.84 -4.17 6.52
N LEU A 90 -5.45 -5.17 7.32
CA LEU A 90 -6.29 -5.90 8.25
C LEU A 90 -5.55 -6.07 9.59
N PHE A 91 -6.17 -5.64 10.68
CA PHE A 91 -5.59 -5.71 12.03
C PHE A 91 -6.70 -5.67 13.08
N GLY A 92 -6.41 -5.97 14.35
CA GLY A 92 -7.40 -5.78 15.41
C GLY A 92 -8.61 -6.71 15.29
N ASP A 93 -9.77 -6.20 15.73
CA ASP A 93 -11.08 -6.85 15.61
C ASP A 93 -11.73 -6.62 14.25
N PRO A 94 -11.44 -7.50 13.28
CA PRO A 94 -10.64 -7.15 12.13
C PRO A 94 -11.11 -5.84 11.51
N HIS A 95 -10.34 -4.81 11.82
CA HIS A 95 -10.39 -3.51 11.19
C HIS A 95 -9.78 -3.60 9.80
N LEU A 96 -10.62 -3.40 8.81
CA LEU A 96 -10.28 -3.47 7.40
C LEU A 96 -10.17 -2.06 6.81
N ARG A 97 -8.99 -1.75 6.27
CA ARG A 97 -8.80 -0.64 5.32
C ARG A 97 -8.74 -1.22 3.92
N THR A 98 -9.73 -0.91 3.10
CA THR A 98 -9.82 -1.36 1.70
C THR A 98 -8.88 -0.56 0.79
N PHE A 99 -8.66 -1.04 -0.43
CA PHE A 99 -7.96 -0.34 -1.51
C PHE A 99 -8.57 1.02 -1.89
N LYS A 100 -9.86 1.22 -1.57
CA LYS A 100 -10.57 2.49 -1.77
C LYS A 100 -10.46 3.44 -0.58
N ASP A 101 -9.60 3.12 0.39
CA ASP A 101 -9.45 3.85 1.67
C ASP A 101 -10.71 3.86 2.55
N HIS A 102 -11.71 3.03 2.26
CA HIS A 102 -12.81 2.82 3.19
C HIS A 102 -12.32 2.00 4.38
N PHE A 103 -12.66 2.48 5.57
CA PHE A 103 -12.38 1.81 6.83
C PHE A 103 -13.64 1.15 7.37
N GLN A 104 -13.53 -0.11 7.80
CA GLN A 104 -14.65 -0.91 8.29
C GLN A 104 -14.20 -1.78 9.46
N THR A 105 -15.10 -2.05 10.39
CA THR A 105 -14.90 -3.07 11.44
C THR A 105 -15.83 -4.22 11.18
N CYS A 106 -15.26 -5.42 11.10
CA CYS A 106 -15.97 -6.56 10.56
C CYS A 106 -15.94 -7.73 11.55
N LYS A 107 -17.04 -8.48 11.63
CA LYS A 107 -17.06 -9.77 12.32
C LYS A 107 -16.28 -10.81 11.51
N VAL A 108 -16.74 -11.11 10.30
CA VAL A 108 -16.08 -11.98 9.30
C VAL A 108 -15.42 -13.22 9.93
N GLU A 109 -16.20 -13.93 10.74
CA GLU A 109 -15.78 -15.16 11.43
C GLU A 109 -15.52 -16.29 10.41
N GLY A 110 -14.48 -17.10 10.64
CA GLY A 110 -14.09 -18.16 9.72
C GLY A 110 -13.19 -17.67 8.59
N ALA A 111 -13.23 -18.35 7.44
CA ALA A 111 -12.33 -18.11 6.32
C ALA A 111 -12.91 -17.10 5.32
N TRP A 112 -12.15 -16.04 5.00
CA TRP A 112 -12.58 -14.97 4.11
C TRP A 112 -11.50 -14.55 3.09
N PRO A 113 -11.88 -14.30 1.82
CA PRO A 113 -10.96 -13.82 0.80
C PRO A 113 -10.74 -12.30 0.91
N LEU A 114 -9.52 -11.88 1.24
CA LEU A 114 -9.13 -10.47 1.18
C LEU A 114 -8.88 -10.01 -0.25
N ILE A 115 -8.16 -10.82 -1.00
CA ILE A 115 -7.88 -10.62 -2.42
C ILE A 115 -8.11 -11.94 -3.11
N ASP A 116 -8.79 -11.92 -4.24
CA ASP A 116 -8.86 -13.03 -5.17
C ASP A 116 -8.94 -12.47 -6.59
N ASN A 117 -7.77 -12.23 -7.18
CA ASN A 117 -7.65 -11.67 -8.52
C ASN A 117 -6.76 -12.54 -9.41
N ASN A 118 -6.48 -12.12 -10.64
CA ASN A 118 -5.74 -12.94 -11.61
C ASN A 118 -4.30 -13.29 -11.17
N TYR A 119 -3.75 -12.62 -10.17
CA TYR A 119 -2.32 -12.72 -9.79
C TYR A 119 -2.08 -13.20 -8.37
N LEU A 120 -3.01 -12.92 -7.45
CA LEU A 120 -2.83 -13.13 -6.03
C LEU A 120 -4.16 -13.58 -5.40
N SER A 121 -4.08 -14.60 -4.55
CA SER A 121 -5.17 -14.94 -3.62
C SER A 121 -4.67 -14.78 -2.18
N VAL A 122 -5.40 -14.05 -1.36
CA VAL A 122 -5.11 -13.81 0.05
C VAL A 122 -6.35 -14.19 0.84
N GLN A 123 -6.20 -15.19 1.70
CA GLN A 123 -7.26 -15.69 2.55
C GLN A 123 -6.85 -15.56 4.02
N VAL A 124 -7.78 -15.09 4.84
CA VAL A 124 -7.59 -15.00 6.29
C VAL A 124 -8.58 -15.91 7.00
N THR A 125 -8.24 -16.38 8.19
CA THR A 125 -9.19 -17.00 9.10
C THR A 125 -9.28 -16.17 10.37
N ASN A 126 -10.49 -15.72 10.71
CA ASN A 126 -10.75 -14.97 11.93
C ASN A 126 -11.51 -15.84 12.93
N VAL A 127 -11.13 -15.75 14.19
CA VAL A 127 -11.75 -16.49 15.30
C VAL A 127 -12.24 -15.52 16.37
N PRO A 128 -13.36 -15.82 17.06
CA PRO A 128 -13.82 -14.99 18.17
C PRO A 128 -12.73 -14.84 19.25
N VAL A 129 -12.48 -13.62 19.69
CA VAL A 129 -11.49 -13.34 20.75
C VAL A 129 -12.01 -13.81 22.11
N VAL A 130 -13.30 -13.57 22.36
CA VAL A 130 -14.03 -14.03 23.54
C VAL A 130 -15.27 -14.81 23.07
N PRO A 131 -15.55 -16.00 23.63
CA PRO A 131 -16.74 -16.77 23.25
C PRO A 131 -18.03 -15.94 23.40
N GLY A 132 -18.84 -15.90 22.34
CA GLY A 132 -20.10 -15.15 22.29
C GLY A 132 -19.97 -13.65 22.02
N SER A 133 -18.75 -13.12 21.85
CA SER A 133 -18.54 -11.75 21.39
C SER A 133 -18.64 -11.67 19.86
N SER A 134 -19.04 -10.50 19.34
CA SER A 134 -18.87 -10.17 17.91
C SER A 134 -17.42 -9.92 17.54
N ALA A 135 -16.54 -9.73 18.54
CA ALA A 135 -15.14 -9.46 18.33
C ALA A 135 -14.38 -10.71 17.88
N THR A 136 -13.78 -10.64 16.69
CA THR A 136 -12.92 -11.69 16.12
C THR A 136 -11.50 -11.18 15.94
N ALA A 137 -10.55 -12.05 15.59
CA ALA A 137 -9.22 -11.63 15.19
C ALA A 137 -8.56 -12.70 14.33
N THR A 138 -7.63 -12.29 13.46
CA THR A 138 -7.00 -13.19 12.49
C THR A 138 -6.00 -14.12 13.15
N ASN A 139 -6.17 -15.44 13.00
CA ASN A 139 -5.24 -16.46 13.51
C ASN A 139 -4.53 -17.26 12.41
N LYS A 140 -4.92 -17.06 11.15
CA LYS A 140 -4.30 -17.70 9.98
C LYS A 140 -4.35 -16.77 8.79
N ILE A 141 -3.25 -16.70 8.05
CA ILE A 141 -3.11 -16.00 6.78
C ILE A 141 -2.53 -16.98 5.77
N THR A 142 -3.21 -17.14 4.63
CA THR A 142 -2.72 -17.90 3.47
C THR A 142 -2.62 -16.97 2.28
N ILE A 143 -1.45 -16.93 1.64
CA ILE A 143 -1.20 -16.11 0.45
C ILE A 143 -0.71 -17.02 -0.66
N ILE A 144 -1.41 -17.01 -1.79
CA ILE A 144 -1.07 -17.76 -2.99
C ILE A 144 -0.62 -16.77 -4.06
N PHE A 145 0.68 -16.76 -4.31
CA PHE A 145 1.27 -16.09 -5.46
C PHE A 145 1.05 -17.00 -6.68
N LYS A 146 0.10 -16.64 -7.55
CA LYS A 146 -0.23 -17.43 -8.74
C LYS A 146 0.98 -17.47 -9.68
N SER A 147 1.14 -18.57 -10.42
CA SER A 147 2.24 -18.72 -11.37
C SER A 147 2.27 -17.58 -12.36
N TYR A 148 3.45 -17.05 -12.64
CA TYR A 148 3.64 -16.00 -13.62
C TYR A 148 4.75 -16.42 -14.58
N GLN A 149 4.38 -16.55 -15.86
CA GLN A 149 5.24 -17.08 -16.90
C GLN A 149 6.63 -16.42 -16.87
N ASP A 150 7.66 -17.25 -16.95
CA ASP A 150 9.08 -16.89 -16.95
C ASP A 150 9.60 -16.19 -15.67
N CYS A 151 8.77 -15.99 -14.65
CA CYS A 151 9.15 -15.25 -13.45
C CYS A 151 9.05 -16.03 -12.15
N THR A 152 7.98 -16.78 -11.93
CA THR A 152 7.83 -17.61 -10.73
C THR A 152 6.78 -18.70 -10.97
N ASP A 153 7.07 -19.90 -10.48
CA ASP A 153 6.04 -20.90 -10.24
C ASP A 153 5.10 -20.41 -9.14
N GLN A 154 3.96 -21.10 -8.99
CA GLN A 154 3.03 -20.82 -7.90
C GLN A 154 3.74 -21.02 -6.55
N LYS A 155 3.62 -20.04 -5.66
CA LYS A 155 4.14 -20.13 -4.29
C LYS A 155 3.03 -19.89 -3.29
N VAL A 156 3.01 -20.70 -2.23
CA VAL A 156 2.03 -20.61 -1.15
C VAL A 156 2.78 -20.25 0.13
N TYR A 157 2.36 -19.15 0.75
CA TYR A 157 2.77 -18.76 2.08
C TYR A 157 1.62 -19.01 3.04
N GLN A 158 1.91 -19.54 4.22
CA GLN A 158 0.93 -19.70 5.29
C GLN A 158 1.58 -19.32 6.62
N ALA A 159 0.88 -18.48 7.38
CA ALA A 159 1.21 -18.20 8.77
C ALA A 159 0.01 -18.52 9.64
N VAL A 160 0.26 -19.05 10.82
CA VAL A 160 -0.73 -19.24 11.87
C VAL A 160 -0.21 -18.62 13.17
N THR A 161 -1.08 -18.43 14.16
CA THR A 161 -0.66 -18.01 15.49
C THR A 161 0.47 -18.90 16.02
N ASP A 162 1.55 -18.27 16.46
CA ASP A 162 2.79 -18.86 16.99
C ASP A 162 3.69 -19.55 15.94
N ASP A 163 3.33 -19.50 14.66
CA ASP A 163 4.13 -19.99 13.55
C ASP A 163 4.07 -19.03 12.36
N LEU A 164 5.05 -18.12 12.32
CA LEU A 164 5.23 -17.10 11.29
C LEU A 164 6.56 -17.37 10.56
N PRO A 165 6.56 -18.27 9.55
CA PRO A 165 7.78 -18.75 8.91
C PRO A 165 8.38 -17.71 7.96
N ALA A 166 9.70 -17.76 7.77
CA ALA A 166 10.42 -16.96 6.77
C ALA A 166 10.54 -17.68 5.41
N ALA A 167 9.63 -18.60 5.10
CA ALA A 167 9.65 -19.46 3.92
C ALA A 167 8.22 -19.75 3.42
N PHE A 168 8.12 -20.17 2.17
CA PHE A 168 6.92 -20.75 1.59
C PHE A 168 6.70 -22.16 2.14
N VAL A 169 5.51 -22.73 1.93
CA VAL A 169 5.14 -24.06 2.45
C VAL A 169 6.02 -25.19 1.91
N ASP A 170 6.66 -25.00 0.77
CA ASP A 170 7.61 -25.94 0.16
C ASP A 170 9.05 -25.75 0.69
N GLY A 171 9.25 -24.86 1.66
CA GLY A 171 10.52 -24.54 2.27
C GLY A 171 11.38 -23.55 1.50
N THR A 172 10.96 -23.08 0.30
CA THR A 172 11.76 -22.08 -0.42
C THR A 172 11.54 -20.67 0.14
N THR A 173 12.52 -19.79 0.01
CA THR A 173 12.40 -18.38 0.43
C THR A 173 12.26 -17.42 -0.75
N SER A 174 12.26 -17.95 -1.98
CA SER A 174 12.11 -17.20 -3.21
C SER A 174 11.39 -18.02 -4.30
N GLY A 175 10.87 -17.30 -5.28
CA GLY A 175 10.35 -17.83 -6.54
C GLY A 175 11.04 -17.18 -7.74
N GLY A 176 11.21 -17.95 -8.81
CA GLY A 176 11.99 -17.61 -10.01
C GLY A 176 13.40 -18.20 -10.01
N ASP A 177 13.92 -18.45 -11.22
CA ASP A 177 15.26 -18.99 -11.46
C ASP A 177 16.32 -17.88 -11.66
N GLY A 178 17.57 -18.15 -11.27
CA GLY A 178 18.72 -17.28 -11.53
C GLY A 178 19.00 -16.18 -10.48
N ASP A 179 19.74 -15.14 -10.90
CA ASP A 179 20.22 -14.06 -10.03
C ASP A 179 19.13 -13.03 -9.65
N THR A 180 18.04 -12.95 -10.43
CA THR A 180 16.94 -11.99 -10.22
C THR A 180 15.73 -12.68 -9.57
N LYS A 181 15.78 -12.82 -8.23
CA LYS A 181 14.66 -13.33 -7.42
C LYS A 181 13.43 -12.41 -7.55
N SER A 182 12.47 -12.80 -8.39
CA SER A 182 11.27 -12.03 -8.72
C SER A 182 10.27 -12.01 -7.55
N LEU A 183 10.26 -13.07 -6.75
CA LEU A 183 9.49 -13.23 -5.52
C LEU A 183 10.45 -13.63 -4.39
N ARG A 184 10.33 -12.98 -3.22
CA ARG A 184 11.14 -13.31 -2.04
C ARG A 184 10.41 -13.05 -0.73
N ILE A 185 10.77 -13.82 0.30
CA ILE A 185 10.40 -13.59 1.70
C ILE A 185 11.63 -13.04 2.44
N VAL A 186 11.42 -12.04 3.28
CA VAL A 186 12.45 -11.44 4.14
C VAL A 186 11.92 -11.40 5.56
N GLU A 187 12.59 -12.08 6.48
CA GLU A 187 12.33 -11.95 7.90
C GLU A 187 12.92 -10.62 8.41
N LYS A 188 12.10 -9.82 9.10
CA LYS A 188 12.51 -8.55 9.70
C LYS A 188 12.66 -8.66 11.20
N VAL A 189 11.77 -9.41 11.84
CA VAL A 189 11.82 -9.72 13.27
C VAL A 189 11.52 -11.20 13.42
N SER A 190 12.43 -11.92 14.07
CA SER A 190 12.36 -13.37 14.15
C SER A 190 11.03 -13.87 14.69
N GLY A 191 10.33 -14.69 13.90
CA GLY A 191 9.03 -15.27 14.23
C GLY A 191 7.90 -14.26 14.50
N LYS A 192 8.07 -12.98 14.11
CA LYS A 192 7.08 -11.92 14.42
C LYS A 192 6.77 -10.98 13.27
N TYR A 193 7.67 -10.82 12.30
CA TYR A 193 7.46 -9.93 11.16
C TYR A 193 8.21 -10.43 9.93
N VAL A 194 7.46 -10.72 8.87
CA VAL A 194 8.00 -11.02 7.54
C VAL A 194 7.43 -10.08 6.48
N GLU A 195 8.24 -9.84 5.46
CA GLU A 195 7.87 -9.12 4.26
C GLU A 195 7.98 -10.05 3.05
N MET A 196 6.96 -10.07 2.22
CA MET A 196 6.96 -10.71 0.91
C MET A 196 7.05 -9.63 -0.17
N HIS A 197 7.99 -9.77 -1.09
CA HIS A 197 8.16 -8.86 -2.21
C HIS A 197 7.99 -9.60 -3.53
N ALA A 198 6.85 -9.39 -4.20
CA ALA A 198 6.54 -9.92 -5.52
C ALA A 198 6.81 -8.84 -6.58
N ARG A 199 8.08 -8.69 -6.96
CA ARG A 199 8.54 -7.64 -7.89
C ARG A 199 7.88 -7.75 -9.26
N TYR A 200 7.60 -8.96 -9.73
CA TYR A 200 6.99 -9.23 -11.03
C TYR A 200 5.56 -8.68 -11.19
N ILE A 201 4.86 -8.44 -10.07
CA ILE A 201 3.52 -7.82 -9.99
C ILE A 201 3.52 -6.56 -9.12
N GLY A 202 4.69 -5.98 -8.83
CA GLY A 202 4.81 -4.73 -8.05
C GLY A 202 4.20 -4.81 -6.64
N THR A 203 3.99 -6.01 -6.08
CA THR A 203 3.21 -6.21 -4.87
C THR A 203 4.13 -6.44 -3.67
N THR A 204 3.77 -5.87 -2.52
CA THR A 204 4.46 -6.08 -1.24
C THR A 204 3.44 -6.43 -0.17
N VAL A 205 3.74 -7.45 0.62
CA VAL A 205 2.86 -7.92 1.70
C VAL A 205 3.63 -8.01 3.00
N PHE A 206 3.10 -7.42 4.07
CA PHE A 206 3.64 -7.49 5.42
C PHE A 206 2.73 -8.35 6.27
N VAL A 207 3.31 -9.32 6.99
CA VAL A 207 2.60 -10.15 7.97
C VAL A 207 3.30 -10.03 9.31
N ARG A 208 2.55 -9.67 10.35
CA ARG A 208 3.08 -9.55 11.73
C ARG A 208 2.24 -10.35 12.70
N GLN A 209 2.86 -10.81 13.79
CA GLN A 209 2.14 -11.38 14.93
C GLN A 209 2.24 -10.45 16.14
N HIS A 210 1.08 -10.15 16.73
CA HIS A 210 0.93 -9.39 17.97
C HIS A 210 0.09 -10.20 18.96
N GLY A 211 0.71 -10.61 20.06
CA GLY A 211 0.09 -11.55 20.99
C GLY A 211 -0.27 -12.86 20.30
N ARG A 212 -1.57 -13.17 20.26
CA ARG A 212 -2.15 -14.39 19.66
C ARG A 212 -2.66 -14.20 18.23
N TYR A 213 -2.54 -13.01 17.64
CA TYR A 213 -3.21 -12.68 16.39
C TYR A 213 -2.26 -12.09 15.36
N LEU A 214 -2.67 -12.19 14.10
CA LEU A 214 -1.90 -11.76 12.94
C LEU A 214 -2.46 -10.44 12.39
N THR A 215 -1.58 -9.58 11.89
CA THR A 215 -1.94 -8.40 11.09
C THR A 215 -1.37 -8.53 9.69
N LEU A 216 -2.04 -7.90 8.73
CA LEU A 216 -1.70 -7.96 7.31
C LEU A 216 -1.75 -6.57 6.69
N ALA A 217 -0.77 -6.24 5.88
CA ALA A 217 -0.79 -5.04 5.04
C ALA A 217 -0.26 -5.34 3.64
N ILE A 218 -0.92 -4.77 2.62
CA ILE A 218 -0.68 -5.09 1.21
C ILE A 218 -0.59 -3.80 0.42
N ARG A 219 0.47 -3.66 -0.38
CA ARG A 219 0.58 -2.67 -1.45
C ARG A 219 0.54 -3.38 -2.80
N MET A 220 -0.36 -2.96 -3.68
CA MET A 220 -0.54 -3.56 -5.02
C MET A 220 -0.79 -2.47 -6.07
N PRO A 221 -0.27 -2.59 -7.31
CA PRO A 221 -0.61 -1.66 -8.39
C PRO A 221 -2.12 -1.69 -8.68
N GLU A 222 -2.74 -0.53 -8.90
CA GLU A 222 -4.18 -0.39 -9.13
C GLU A 222 -4.68 -1.26 -10.29
N GLU A 223 -3.95 -1.27 -11.40
CA GLU A 223 -4.31 -2.08 -12.58
C GLU A 223 -4.33 -3.59 -12.31
N LEU A 224 -3.53 -4.08 -11.35
CA LEU A 224 -3.50 -5.50 -11.00
C LEU A 224 -4.48 -5.82 -9.87
N ALA A 225 -4.65 -4.90 -8.91
CA ALA A 225 -5.61 -5.03 -7.83
C ALA A 225 -7.06 -5.12 -8.35
N MET A 226 -7.35 -4.41 -9.45
CA MET A 226 -8.67 -4.35 -10.08
C MET A 226 -8.85 -5.34 -11.26
N ALA A 227 -7.87 -6.22 -11.50
CA ALA A 227 -7.92 -7.22 -12.57
C ALA A 227 -8.39 -8.58 -12.05
N TYR A 228 -9.70 -8.73 -11.90
CA TYR A 228 -10.39 -9.93 -11.46
C TYR A 228 -11.64 -10.21 -12.32
N GLU A 229 -12.12 -11.45 -12.33
CA GLU A 229 -13.32 -11.85 -13.07
C GLU A 229 -14.61 -11.53 -12.29
N GLU A 230 -15.75 -11.42 -12.97
CA GLU A 230 -17.06 -11.16 -12.32
C GLU A 230 -17.45 -12.22 -11.28
N SER A 231 -16.95 -13.44 -11.42
CA SER A 231 -17.16 -14.55 -10.47
C SER A 231 -16.43 -14.35 -9.14
N GLN A 232 -15.51 -13.37 -9.06
CA GLN A 232 -14.66 -13.07 -7.90
C GLN A 232 -15.14 -11.80 -7.18
N ASP A 233 -16.45 -11.67 -6.98
CA ASP A 233 -17.10 -10.48 -6.42
C ASP A 233 -16.83 -10.29 -4.90
N LEU A 234 -16.63 -11.40 -4.19
CA LEU A 234 -16.26 -11.39 -2.77
C LEU A 234 -14.76 -11.20 -2.57
N GLN A 235 -14.34 -9.94 -2.41
CA GLN A 235 -12.96 -9.56 -2.05
C GLN A 235 -12.99 -8.41 -1.05
N LEU A 236 -12.61 -8.68 0.20
CA LEU A 236 -12.71 -7.69 1.27
C LEU A 236 -11.86 -6.44 0.98
N CYS A 237 -10.66 -6.59 0.42
CA CYS A 237 -9.82 -5.42 0.08
C CYS A 237 -10.41 -4.54 -1.03
N VAL A 238 -11.31 -5.04 -1.87
CA VAL A 238 -11.91 -4.29 -2.99
C VAL A 238 -13.25 -3.68 -2.62
N ASN A 239 -14.13 -4.50 -2.03
CA ASN A 239 -15.54 -4.17 -1.80
C ASN A 239 -15.89 -3.96 -0.31
N GLY A 240 -14.96 -4.30 0.59
CA GLY A 240 -15.20 -4.32 2.02
C GLY A 240 -15.99 -5.57 2.45
N CYS A 241 -16.37 -5.59 3.71
CA CYS A 241 -17.16 -6.66 4.29
C CYS A 241 -18.62 -6.54 3.86
N PRO A 242 -19.35 -7.66 3.69
CA PRO A 242 -20.80 -7.66 3.49
C PRO A 242 -21.50 -6.90 4.62
N SER A 243 -22.62 -6.23 4.35
CA SER A 243 -23.31 -5.42 5.35
C SER A 243 -23.75 -6.21 6.59
N SER A 244 -24.04 -7.51 6.45
CA SER A 244 -24.37 -8.41 7.57
C SER A 244 -23.19 -8.71 8.49
N GLU A 245 -21.96 -8.50 8.02
CA GLU A 245 -20.72 -8.75 8.75
C GLU A 245 -20.10 -7.48 9.32
N ARG A 246 -20.70 -6.30 9.10
CA ARG A 246 -20.20 -5.03 9.61
C ARG A 246 -20.65 -4.80 11.05
N ILE A 247 -19.72 -4.40 11.89
CA ILE A 247 -19.96 -4.01 13.29
C ILE A 247 -20.19 -2.50 13.41
N ASP A 248 -19.65 -1.72 12.46
CA ASP A 248 -19.92 -0.28 12.38
C ASP A 248 -21.31 0.04 11.83
N ASP A 249 -21.89 1.15 12.30
CA ASP A 249 -23.08 1.75 11.68
C ASP A 249 -22.60 2.80 10.67
N SER A 250 -22.60 2.41 9.39
CA SER A 250 -22.35 3.33 8.27
C SER A 250 -20.98 4.03 8.32
N GLY A 251 -19.93 3.33 8.77
CA GLY A 251 -18.57 3.87 8.86
C GLY A 251 -18.26 4.65 10.15
N HIS A 252 -19.18 4.66 11.11
CA HIS A 252 -18.90 5.11 12.48
C HIS A 252 -18.57 3.91 13.35
N LEU A 253 -17.32 3.85 13.84
CA LEU A 253 -16.98 2.99 14.96
C LEU A 253 -17.87 3.39 16.14
N PRO A 254 -18.77 2.52 16.64
CA PRO A 254 -19.50 2.80 17.86
C PRO A 254 -18.53 2.66 19.02
N LEU A 255 -17.66 3.66 19.19
CA LEU A 255 -16.98 3.84 20.45
C LEU A 255 -18.07 4.06 21.48
N PRO A 256 -18.04 3.40 22.65
CA PRO A 256 -18.98 3.67 23.72
C PRO A 256 -18.86 5.15 24.11
N VAL A 257 -19.66 6.01 23.49
CA VAL A 257 -19.78 7.40 23.91
C VAL A 257 -20.42 7.33 25.27
N MET A 258 -19.69 7.86 26.25
CA MET A 258 -20.02 8.04 27.65
C MET A 258 -21.55 8.10 27.88
N GLY A 259 -22.18 6.95 28.19
CA GLY A 259 -23.56 6.90 28.67
C GLY A 259 -24.61 6.07 27.92
N GLN A 260 -24.32 5.40 26.79
CA GLN A 260 -25.31 4.51 26.15
C GLN A 260 -24.72 3.15 25.75
N LEU A 261 -24.66 2.22 26.71
CA LEU A 261 -24.69 0.79 26.38
C LEU A 261 -26.08 0.48 25.81
N PRO A 262 -26.22 -0.16 24.64
CA PRO A 262 -27.46 -0.83 24.29
C PRO A 262 -27.78 -1.83 25.41
N PRO A 263 -29.04 -1.94 25.86
CA PRO A 263 -29.43 -2.99 26.79
C PRO A 263 -29.40 -4.31 26.03
N HIS A 264 -28.24 -4.94 25.94
CA HIS A 264 -28.19 -6.35 25.59
C HIS A 264 -28.61 -7.14 26.83
N ALA A 265 -29.86 -7.59 26.73
CA ALA A 265 -30.51 -8.45 27.68
C ALA A 265 -29.63 -9.64 28.06
N GLY A 266 -29.39 -9.81 29.35
CA GLY A 266 -29.32 -11.14 29.96
C GLY A 266 -28.01 -11.90 29.92
N SER A 267 -26.85 -11.30 29.64
CA SER A 267 -25.57 -11.98 29.89
C SER A 267 -24.76 -11.29 30.99
N THR A 268 -24.40 -12.07 32.00
CA THR A 268 -23.37 -11.81 33.01
C THR A 268 -22.01 -11.72 32.32
N GLN A 269 -21.79 -10.67 31.53
CA GLN A 269 -20.46 -10.33 31.01
C GLN A 269 -19.58 -9.89 32.19
N PRO A 270 -18.39 -10.47 32.37
CA PRO A 270 -17.44 -9.93 33.34
C PRO A 270 -17.16 -8.47 32.98
N ARG A 271 -17.05 -7.60 33.99
CA ARG A 271 -16.69 -6.18 33.79
C ARG A 271 -15.52 -6.11 32.81
N SER A 272 -15.68 -5.34 31.73
CA SER A 272 -14.58 -5.06 30.79
C SER A 272 -13.36 -4.59 31.60
N VAL A 273 -12.21 -5.22 31.34
CA VAL A 273 -10.94 -4.93 32.03
C VAL A 273 -10.56 -3.46 31.85
N TYR A 274 -10.96 -2.84 30.74
CA TYR A 274 -10.71 -1.44 30.44
C TYR A 274 -12.00 -0.60 30.53
N THR A 275 -11.89 0.55 31.19
CA THR A 275 -12.82 1.68 30.99
C THR A 275 -12.40 2.49 29.78
N LEU A 276 -13.31 3.30 29.21
CA LEU A 276 -13.00 4.21 28.10
C LEU A 276 -11.78 5.10 28.41
N GLU A 277 -11.69 5.63 29.63
CA GLU A 277 -10.58 6.46 30.08
C GLU A 277 -9.25 5.69 30.10
N SER A 278 -9.24 4.49 30.67
CA SER A 278 -8.05 3.64 30.74
C SER A 278 -7.60 3.15 29.36
N ALA A 279 -8.54 2.78 28.47
CA ALA A 279 -8.26 2.39 27.09
C ALA A 279 -7.70 3.57 26.29
N THR A 280 -8.32 4.75 26.39
CA THR A 280 -7.86 5.98 25.74
C THR A 280 -6.44 6.32 26.17
N THR A 281 -6.17 6.30 27.48
CA THR A 281 -4.83 6.54 28.02
C THR A 281 -3.82 5.53 27.47
N LYS A 282 -4.19 4.23 27.47
CA LYS A 282 -3.30 3.17 27.02
C LYS A 282 -2.94 3.29 25.54
N CYS A 283 -3.92 3.54 24.68
CA CYS A 283 -3.68 3.74 23.25
C CYS A 283 -2.85 5.00 22.96
N HIS A 284 -3.02 6.05 23.77
CA HIS A 284 -2.28 7.31 23.64
C HIS A 284 -0.80 7.18 23.98
N GLU A 285 -0.38 6.14 24.71
CA GLU A 285 1.05 5.86 24.97
C GLU A 285 1.84 5.55 23.68
N LYS A 286 1.17 5.03 22.64
CA LYS A 286 1.80 4.59 21.38
C LYS A 286 1.33 5.39 20.16
N MET A 287 0.14 5.97 20.21
CA MET A 287 -0.46 6.70 19.10
C MET A 287 -0.98 8.05 19.58
N LEU A 288 -0.27 9.13 19.24
CA LEU A 288 -0.61 10.49 19.65
C LEU A 288 -1.74 11.11 18.80
N VAL A 289 -1.88 10.65 17.55
CA VAL A 289 -2.92 11.12 16.63
C VAL A 289 -4.19 10.33 16.88
N LYS A 290 -5.30 11.03 17.14
CA LYS A 290 -6.63 10.44 17.35
C LYS A 290 -7.34 10.18 16.02
N ASP A 291 -6.75 9.31 15.20
CA ASP A 291 -7.31 8.83 13.93
C ASP A 291 -8.00 7.46 14.12
N ILE A 292 -8.41 6.83 13.01
CA ILE A 292 -9.00 5.49 13.02
C ILE A 292 -8.13 4.44 13.73
N TYR A 293 -6.79 4.49 13.66
CA TYR A 293 -5.92 3.47 14.28
C TYR A 293 -5.96 3.62 15.79
N PHE A 294 -5.95 4.86 16.27
CA PHE A 294 -6.17 5.15 17.69
C PHE A 294 -7.55 4.68 18.17
N TYR A 295 -8.61 5.00 17.43
CA TYR A 295 -9.96 4.63 17.84
C TYR A 295 -10.23 3.13 17.75
N SER A 296 -9.64 2.44 16.78
CA SER A 296 -9.59 0.98 16.71
C SER A 296 -8.92 0.35 17.91
N CYS A 297 -7.76 0.88 18.33
CA CYS A 297 -7.11 0.43 19.56
C CYS A 297 -8.04 0.58 20.78
N VAL A 298 -8.72 1.73 20.91
CA VAL A 298 -9.64 1.96 22.03
C VAL A 298 -10.82 0.98 21.96
N PHE A 299 -11.38 0.76 20.78
CA PHE A 299 -12.46 -0.20 20.57
C PHE A 299 -12.03 -1.62 20.96
N ASP A 300 -10.92 -2.11 20.42
CA ASP A 300 -10.38 -3.45 20.71
C ASP A 300 -10.14 -3.67 22.21
N LEU A 301 -9.55 -2.69 22.91
CA LEU A 301 -9.32 -2.80 24.36
C LEU A 301 -10.63 -2.90 25.16
N LEU A 302 -11.67 -2.19 24.73
CA LEU A 302 -12.97 -2.20 25.40
C LEU A 302 -13.74 -3.50 25.15
N THR A 303 -13.66 -4.05 23.93
CA THR A 303 -14.40 -5.25 23.52
C THR A 303 -13.69 -6.55 23.93
N THR A 304 -12.36 -6.58 23.92
CA THR A 304 -11.58 -7.80 24.14
C THR A 304 -10.87 -7.84 25.50
N GLY A 305 -10.47 -6.69 26.03
CA GLY A 305 -9.61 -6.61 27.20
C GLY A 305 -8.13 -6.99 26.96
N ASP A 306 -7.71 -7.27 25.72
CA ASP A 306 -6.34 -7.70 25.40
C ASP A 306 -5.45 -6.51 24.99
N ALA A 307 -4.44 -6.21 25.83
CA ALA A 307 -3.48 -5.14 25.60
C ALA A 307 -2.62 -5.30 24.33
N ASN A 308 -2.51 -6.51 23.76
CA ASN A 308 -1.77 -6.74 22.52
C ASN A 308 -2.37 -6.00 21.33
N PHE A 309 -3.68 -5.68 21.36
CA PHE A 309 -4.33 -4.89 20.31
C PHE A 309 -3.79 -3.46 20.22
N THR A 310 -3.21 -2.91 21.29
CA THR A 310 -2.47 -1.64 21.22
C THR A 310 -1.25 -1.75 20.30
N ALA A 311 -0.54 -2.88 20.36
CA ALA A 311 0.61 -3.11 19.48
C ALA A 311 0.17 -3.35 18.03
N ALA A 312 -0.92 -4.10 17.82
CA ALA A 312 -1.48 -4.38 16.50
C ALA A 312 -1.96 -3.11 15.76
N ALA A 313 -2.65 -2.21 16.47
CA ALA A 313 -3.07 -0.93 15.89
C ALA A 313 -1.88 -0.01 15.58
N HIS A 314 -0.89 0.04 16.48
CA HIS A 314 0.32 0.83 16.25
C HIS A 314 1.14 0.31 15.07
N SER A 315 1.29 -1.02 14.93
CA SER A 315 1.96 -1.61 13.76
C SER A 315 1.19 -1.37 12.47
N ALA A 316 -0.14 -1.40 12.50
CA ALA A 316 -0.96 -1.10 11.32
C ALA A 316 -0.76 0.34 10.83
N LEU A 317 -0.61 1.31 11.75
CA LEU A 317 -0.23 2.68 11.40
C LEU A 317 1.16 2.72 10.74
N GLN A 318 2.16 2.04 11.30
CA GLN A 318 3.50 1.94 10.69
C GLN A 318 3.48 1.30 9.30
N ASP A 319 2.64 0.29 9.11
CA ASP A 319 2.51 -0.40 7.82
C ASP A 319 1.91 0.52 6.76
N VAL A 320 0.96 1.39 7.13
CA VAL A 320 0.40 2.43 6.25
C VAL A 320 1.46 3.46 5.89
N GLU A 321 2.25 3.92 6.86
CA GLU A 321 3.36 4.84 6.60
C GLU A 321 4.40 4.25 5.63
N ALA A 322 4.62 2.94 5.70
CA ALA A 322 5.58 2.23 4.85
C ALA A 322 5.05 1.91 3.44
N LEU A 323 3.75 1.59 3.32
CA LEU A 323 3.18 1.01 2.10
C LEU A 323 2.19 1.93 1.37
N HIS A 324 1.50 2.83 2.07
CA HIS A 324 0.49 3.69 1.45
C HIS A 324 1.16 4.81 0.63
N PRO A 325 0.85 4.94 -0.68
CA PRO A 325 1.60 5.83 -1.58
C PRO A 325 1.35 7.32 -1.34
N ARG A 326 0.24 7.67 -0.69
CA ARG A 326 -0.19 9.05 -0.45
C ARG A 326 -0.15 9.37 1.04
N LYS A 327 0.78 10.24 1.45
CA LYS A 327 0.99 10.63 2.84
C LYS A 327 -0.22 11.35 3.44
N GLU A 328 -0.91 12.15 2.62
CA GLU A 328 -2.13 12.86 3.01
C GLU A 328 -3.31 11.94 3.36
N ARG A 329 -3.23 10.65 3.01
CA ARG A 329 -4.23 9.64 3.34
C ARG A 329 -3.80 8.67 4.44
N TRP A 330 -2.64 8.86 5.07
CA TRP A 330 -2.20 7.95 6.13
C TRP A 330 -3.17 7.94 7.31
N HIS A 331 -3.65 9.13 7.70
CA HIS A 331 -4.62 9.29 8.77
C HIS A 331 -6.03 9.47 8.20
N ILE A 332 -6.98 8.71 8.76
CA ILE A 332 -8.42 8.90 8.51
C ILE A 332 -9.02 9.36 9.83
N PHE A 333 -9.69 10.51 9.82
CA PHE A 333 -10.34 11.06 11.00
C PHE A 333 -11.83 10.75 10.95
N PRO A 334 -12.47 10.43 12.10
CA PRO A 334 -13.92 10.29 12.14
C PRO A 334 -14.58 11.60 11.68
N ASN A 335 -15.66 11.49 10.89
CA ASN A 335 -16.48 12.66 10.59
C ASN A 335 -17.08 13.18 11.91
N ASN A 336 -16.61 14.34 12.38
CA ASN A 336 -17.38 15.12 13.33
C ASN A 336 -18.74 15.36 12.68
N GLY A 337 -19.82 14.96 13.34
CA GLY A 337 -21.20 15.11 12.87
C GLY A 337 -21.63 16.58 12.75
N THR A 338 -20.97 17.35 11.91
CA THR A 338 -21.49 18.58 11.33
C THR A 338 -21.97 18.24 9.94
N SER A 339 -23.23 17.80 9.86
CA SER A 339 -24.11 18.15 8.76
C SER A 339 -24.19 19.68 8.68
N GLY A 340 -23.13 20.31 8.19
CA GLY A 340 -23.11 21.70 7.81
C GLY A 340 -23.86 21.81 6.51
N PHE A 341 -25.08 22.35 6.58
CA PHE A 341 -25.80 22.87 5.43
C PHE A 341 -24.82 23.62 4.52
N VAL A 342 -24.42 23.00 3.41
CA VAL A 342 -23.93 23.75 2.26
C VAL A 342 -25.16 24.49 1.75
N LYS A 343 -25.33 25.71 2.26
CA LYS A 343 -26.21 26.72 1.68
C LYS A 343 -25.65 27.00 0.30
N GLY A 344 -26.03 26.18 -0.67
CA GLY A 344 -25.68 26.34 -2.06
C GLY A 344 -26.12 27.73 -2.47
N SER A 345 -25.14 28.59 -2.71
CA SER A 345 -25.29 29.87 -3.38
C SER A 345 -25.85 29.63 -4.79
N LYS A 346 -27.17 29.51 -4.90
CA LYS A 346 -27.88 29.72 -6.16
C LYS A 346 -28.21 31.20 -6.25
N LEU A 347 -27.26 31.98 -6.78
CA LEU A 347 -27.59 33.23 -7.47
C LEU A 347 -28.32 32.84 -8.76
N SER A 348 -29.61 32.59 -8.63
CA SER A 348 -30.52 32.47 -9.77
C SER A 348 -30.89 33.89 -10.20
N VAL A 349 -30.29 34.35 -11.29
CA VAL A 349 -30.78 35.53 -12.03
C VAL A 349 -32.13 35.14 -12.64
N SER A 350 -33.23 35.48 -11.96
CA SER A 350 -34.56 35.40 -12.56
C SER A 350 -34.91 36.73 -13.21
N LEU A 351 -34.86 36.73 -14.54
CA LEU A 351 -35.40 37.74 -15.42
C LEU A 351 -36.92 37.87 -15.18
N GLY A 352 -37.34 38.87 -14.42
CA GLY A 352 -38.73 39.17 -14.11
C GLY A 352 -39.24 40.32 -14.96
N LEU A 353 -39.97 39.97 -16.01
CA LEU A 353 -40.70 40.84 -16.94
C LEU A 353 -41.66 41.79 -16.18
N VAL A 354 -41.32 43.07 -16.03
CA VAL A 354 -42.26 44.08 -15.53
C VAL A 354 -43.08 44.61 -16.70
N CYS A 355 -44.32 44.12 -16.80
CA CYS A 355 -45.33 44.65 -17.71
C CYS A 355 -45.64 46.12 -17.39
N LEU A 356 -45.45 46.96 -18.41
CA LEU A 356 -46.09 48.26 -18.56
C LEU A 356 -47.61 48.10 -18.58
N ILE A 357 -48.32 48.70 -17.62
CA ILE A 357 -49.69 49.20 -17.85
C ILE A 357 -49.77 50.62 -17.29
N LEU A 358 -49.93 51.56 -18.23
CA LEU A 358 -50.36 52.95 -18.04
C LEU A 358 -51.73 53.00 -17.35
N VAL A 359 -51.87 53.88 -16.36
CA VAL A 359 -53.18 54.47 -16.02
C VAL A 359 -52.99 55.97 -15.88
N ALA A 360 -53.50 56.70 -16.87
CA ALA A 360 -53.85 58.10 -16.79
C ALA A 360 -55.38 58.21 -16.85
N PHE A 361 -55.92 59.35 -16.39
CA PHE A 361 -57.35 59.71 -16.20
C PHE A 361 -57.89 59.23 -14.84
N LEU A 362 -58.34 60.09 -13.91
CA LEU A 362 -58.87 61.46 -13.94
C LEU A 362 -58.49 62.22 -12.67
#